data_AF-W1XG45-F1
#
_entry.id   AF-W1XG45-F1
#
_cell.length_a   1.000
_cell.length_b   1.000
_cell.length_c   1.000
_cell.angle_alpha   90.00
_cell.angle_beta   90.00
_cell.angle_gamma   90.00
#
_symmetry.space_group_name_H-M   'P 1'
#
loop_
_entity.id
_entity.type
_entity.pdbx_description
1 polymer ?
#
loop_
_entity_poly.entity_id
_entity_poly.type
_entity_poly.pdbx_seq_one_letter_code
_entity_poly.pdbx_strand_id
1 'polypeptide(L)' 'NQCIVLAADAKKRPDKTGWNVVINGGRIDTGIDLLKWIEEATLLGAGEILLTSMDADGTKRGFDLELTR' A
#
# COMPACT_ATOMS: atom_id res chain seq x y z
N ASN A 1 -12.03 1.63 17.03
CA ASN A 1 -11.17 0.48 16.71
C ASN A 1 -9.71 0.92 16.61
N GLN A 2 -9.21 1.66 17.61
CA GLN A 2 -8.00 2.47 17.45
C GLN A 2 -6.83 1.87 18.24
N CYS A 3 -6.37 0.69 17.82
CA CYS A 3 -5.20 0.00 18.38
C CYS A 3 -4.38 -0.79 17.34
N ILE A 4 -4.83 -0.88 16.09
CA ILE A 4 -4.21 -1.68 15.02
C ILE A 4 -3.93 -0.77 13.82
N VAL A 5 -2.68 -0.78 13.36
CA VAL A 5 -2.23 -0.06 12.17
C VAL A 5 -1.86 -1.09 11.10
N LEU A 6 -2.43 -0.97 9.90
CA LEU A 6 -1.99 -1.73 8.74
C LEU A 6 -0.80 -1.00 8.10
N ALA A 7 0.38 -1.62 8.11
CA ALA A 7 1.47 -1.22 7.21
C ALA A 7 1.23 -1.86 5.84
N ALA A 8 1.01 -1.03 4.81
CA ALA A 8 0.75 -1.47 3.45
C ALA A 8 1.82 -0.91 2.51
N ASP A 9 2.65 -1.81 1.99
CA ASP A 9 3.62 -1.48 0.94
C ASP A 9 2.95 -1.68 -0.42
N ALA A 10 2.90 -0.59 -1.20
CA ALA A 10 2.25 -0.55 -2.50
C ALA A 10 3.28 -0.34 -3.60
N LYS A 11 3.14 -1.08 -4.70
CA LYS A 11 3.94 -0.89 -5.92
C LYS A 11 3.04 -0.72 -7.13
N LYS A 12 3.33 0.28 -7.96
CA LYS A 12 2.54 0.57 -9.15
C LYS A 12 2.65 -0.57 -10.15
N ARG A 13 1.51 -0.97 -10.71
CA ARG A 13 1.48 -2.02 -11.73
C ARG A 13 2.14 -1.54 -13.02
N PRO A 14 2.78 -2.44 -13.80
CA PRO A 14 3.39 -2.08 -15.08
C PRO A 14 2.41 -1.48 -16.09
N ASP A 15 1.14 -1.89 -16.04
CA ASP A 15 0.06 -1.39 -16.90
C ASP A 15 -0.54 -0.05 -16.43
N LYS A 16 -0.08 0.47 -15.29
CA LYS A 16 -0.53 1.73 -14.66
C LYS A 16 -2.02 1.73 -14.29
N THR A 17 -2.65 0.57 -14.13
CA THR A 17 -4.08 0.47 -13.75
C THR A 17 -4.32 0.52 -12.25
N GLY A 18 -3.26 0.57 -11.44
CA GLY A 18 -3.35 0.65 -9.98
C GLY A 18 -2.07 0.18 -9.30
N TRP A 19 -2.22 -0.31 -8.06
CA TRP A 19 -1.12 -0.80 -7.24
C TRP A 19 -1.40 -2.21 -6.73
N ASN A 20 -0.34 -2.99 -6.62
CA ASN A 20 -0.36 -4.25 -5.91
C ASN A 20 0.26 -4.10 -4.53
N VAL A 21 -0.22 -4.90 -3.59
CA VAL A 21 0.45 -5.12 -2.31
C VAL A 21 1.72 -5.92 -2.55
N VAL A 22 2.81 -5.45 -1.96
CA VAL A 22 4.09 -6.15 -2.00
C VAL A 22 4.56 -6.49 -0.60
N ILE A 23 5.34 -7.56 -0.47
CA ILE A 23 5.88 -8.03 0.81
C ILE A 23 7.39 -8.24 0.70
N ASN A 24 8.03 -8.56 1.83
CA ASN A 24 9.48 -8.75 1.93
C ASN A 24 10.27 -7.52 1.45
N GLY A 25 9.84 -6.33 1.87
CA GLY A 25 10.45 -5.04 1.50
C GLY A 25 10.32 -4.74 0.00
N GLY A 26 9.13 -4.99 -0.56
CA GLY A 26 8.82 -4.72 -1.97
C GLY A 26 9.40 -5.70 -2.99
N ARG A 27 9.97 -6.83 -2.54
CA ARG A 27 10.62 -7.81 -3.42
C ARG A 27 9.66 -8.83 -4.01
N ILE A 28 8.59 -9.15 -3.29
CA ILE A 28 7.59 -10.12 -3.72
C ILE A 28 6.29 -9.38 -4.00
N ASP A 29 5.85 -9.43 -5.26
CA ASP A 29 4.51 -9.01 -5.65
C ASP A 29 3.50 -10.10 -5.28
N THR A 30 2.49 -9.73 -4.49
CA THR A 30 1.43 -10.67 -4.07
C THR A 30 0.35 -10.84 -5.12
N GLY A 31 0.28 -9.93 -6.11
CA GLY A 31 -0.83 -9.83 -7.07
C GLY A 31 -2.14 -9.32 -6.46
N ILE A 32 -2.17 -9.03 -5.16
CA ILE A 32 -3.37 -8.53 -4.47
C ILE A 32 -3.51 -7.04 -4.75
N ASP A 33 -4.72 -6.63 -5.14
CA ASP A 33 -5.07 -5.23 -5.32
C ASP A 33 -5.02 -4.47 -3.99
N LEU A 34 -4.31 -3.35 -3.98
CA LEU A 34 -4.10 -2.55 -2.77
C LEU A 34 -5.41 -2.09 -2.12
N LEU A 35 -6.36 -1.59 -2.92
CA LEU A 35 -7.60 -1.03 -2.38
C LEU A 35 -8.45 -2.14 -1.76
N LYS A 36 -8.57 -3.28 -2.45
CA LYS A 36 -9.26 -4.46 -1.91
C LYS A 36 -8.66 -4.92 -0.59
N TRP A 37 -7.32 -4.93 -0.50
CA TRP A 37 -6.63 -5.32 0.73
C TRP A 37 -6.88 -4.35 1.88
N ILE A 38 -6.86 -3.05 1.60
CA ILE A 38 -7.16 -2.01 2.60
C ILE A 38 -8.61 -2.12 3.09
N GLU A 39 -9.56 -2.33 2.19
CA GLU A 39 -10.97 -2.54 2.52
C GLU A 39 -11.14 -3.77 3.43
N GLU A 40 -10.53 -4.89 3.06
CA GLU A 40 -10.55 -6.13 3.85
C GLU A 40 -9.93 -5.92 5.24
N ALA A 41 -8.74 -5.32 5.32
CA ALA A 41 -8.07 -5.07 6.58
C ALA A 41 -8.87 -4.13 7.50
N THR A 42 -9.54 -3.13 6.93
CA THR A 42 -10.43 -2.23 7.67
C THR A 42 -11.62 -3.01 8.25
N LEU A 43 -12.23 -3.90 7.47
CA LEU A 43 -13.31 -4.79 7.94
C LEU A 43 -12.84 -5.75 9.03
N LEU A 44 -11.59 -6.23 8.95
CA LEU A 44 -10.95 -7.06 9.97
C LEU A 44 -10.54 -6.28 11.23
N GLY A 45 -10.63 -4.95 11.20
CA GLY A 45 -10.50 -4.09 12.37
C GLY A 45 -9.26 -3.21 12.43
N ALA A 46 -8.52 -3.06 11.32
CA ALA A 46 -7.50 -2.02 11.22
C ALA A 46 -8.13 -0.62 11.41
N GLY A 47 -7.56 0.19 12.29
CA GLY A 47 -8.04 1.54 12.59
C GLY A 47 -7.30 2.63 11.84
N GLU A 48 -6.05 2.36 11.45
CA GLU A 48 -5.16 3.29 10.78
C GLU A 48 -4.37 2.55 9.69
N ILE A 49 -3.96 3.28 8.66
CA ILE A 49 -3.19 2.74 7.54
C ILE A 49 -1.89 3.55 7.42
N LEU A 50 -0.76 2.86 7.52
CA LEU A 50 0.56 3.37 7.16
C LEU A 50 0.84 2.92 5.73
N LEU A 51 0.57 3.81 4.77
CA LEU A 51 0.71 3.54 3.35
C LEU A 51 2.08 3.97 2.82
N THR A 52 2.83 3.03 2.24
CA THR A 52 4.16 3.27 1.67
C THR A 52 4.14 3.04 0.15
N SER A 53 4.57 4.04 -0.64
CA SER A 53 4.83 3.84 -2.07
C SER A 53 6.25 3.33 -2.27
N MET A 54 6.40 2.09 -2.72
CA MET A 54 7.71 1.51 -3.03
C MET A 54 8.41 2.17 -4.23
N ASP A 55 7.66 2.89 -5.06
CA ASP A 55 8.20 3.66 -6.19
C ASP A 55 8.78 5.01 -5.76
N ALA A 56 8.30 5.57 -4.64
CA ALA A 56 8.76 6.84 -4.08
C ALA A 56 9.71 6.67 -2.87
N ASP A 57 9.72 5.50 -2.24
CA ASP A 57 10.50 5.24 -1.02
C ASP A 57 12.00 5.50 -1.21
N GLY A 58 12.61 6.14 -0.22
CA GLY A 58 14.03 6.54 -0.23
C GLY A 58 14.41 7.63 -1.24
N THR A 59 13.53 8.03 -2.18
CA THR A 59 13.90 8.95 -3.27
C THR A 59 14.01 10.41 -2.86
N LYS A 60 13.44 10.80 -1.70
CA LYS A 60 13.36 12.19 -1.21
C LYS A 60 12.67 13.17 -2.18
N ARG A 61 11.83 12.67 -3.10
CA ARG A 61 11.06 13.48 -4.06
C ARG A 61 9.66 13.86 -3.59
N GLY A 62 9.35 13.61 -2.32
CA GLY A 62 8.03 13.79 -1.73
C GLY A 62 7.19 12.51 -1.77
N PHE A 63 5.93 12.62 -1.34
CA PHE A 63 4.98 11.52 -1.30
C PHE A 63 4.37 11.24 -2.68
N ASP A 64 3.92 10.01 -2.87
CA ASP A 64 3.14 9.60 -4.03
C ASP A 64 1.69 10.11 -3.89
N LEU A 65 1.41 11.25 -4.50
CA LEU A 65 0.09 11.90 -4.42
C LEU A 65 -1.01 11.16 -5.19
N GLU A 66 -0.63 10.31 -6.15
CA GLU A 66 -1.61 9.51 -6.88
C GLU A 66 -2.05 8.30 -6.06
N LEU A 67 -1.12 7.71 -5.31
CA LEU A 67 -1.39 6.61 -4.39
C LEU A 67 -2.27 7.02 -3.20
N THR A 68 -2.19 8.28 -2.76
CA THR A 68 -2.88 8.78 -1.55
C THR A 68 -4.26 9.39 -1.83
N ARG A 69 -4.73 9.35 -3.08
CA ARG A 69 -6.04 9.86 -3.50
C ARG A 69 -7.05 8.74 -3.68
#